data_AF-A0A7C5MT32-F1
#
_entry.id   AF-A0A7C5MT32-F1
#
_cell.length_a   1.000
_cell.length_b   1.000
_cell.length_c   1.000
_cell.angle_alpha   90.00
_cell.angle_beta   90.00
_cell.angle_gamma   90.00
#
_symmetry.space_group_name_H-M   'P 1'
#
loop_
_entity.id
_entity.type
_entity.pdbx_description
1 polymer ?
#
loop_
_entity_poly.entity_id
_entity_poly.type
_entity_poly.pdbx_seq_one_letter_code
_entity_poly.pdbx_strand_id
1 'polypeptide(L)'
;AILSEAPVLGIKLKTSFAATNRVASISADLEYFQPGTADHQIVVVITEDSIFSKQADYTLQPDYVLNYCQKHVLRKSVTSGIWGEQIKPGTIFVGEKFTKNFDTGIDPAWDVSQCHVVVYVLDNASKEILQVEEAHF
;
A
#
# COMPACT_ATOMS: atom_id res chain seq x y z
N ALA A 1 -6.54 19.32 13.68
CA ALA A 1 -5.91 18.14 14.31
C ALA A 1 -6.86 16.97 14.16
N ILE A 2 -6.45 15.93 13.44
CA ILE A 2 -7.29 14.78 13.01
C ILE A 2 -7.17 13.64 14.06
N LEU A 3 -7.13 13.98 15.36
CA LEU A 3 -6.64 13.06 16.41
C LEU A 3 -7.69 12.63 17.44
N SER A 4 -8.99 12.80 17.17
CA SER A 4 -10.03 12.43 18.16
C SER A 4 -10.98 11.31 17.73
N GLU A 5 -10.78 10.71 16.56
CA GLU A 5 -11.61 9.58 16.13
C GLU A 5 -10.90 8.27 16.43
N ALA A 6 -11.61 7.36 17.09
CA ALA A 6 -11.07 6.03 17.36
C ALA A 6 -10.87 5.29 16.03
N PRO A 7 -9.74 4.60 15.82
CA PRO A 7 -9.51 3.88 14.57
C PRO A 7 -10.57 2.80 14.38
N VAL A 8 -11.07 2.64 13.15
CA VAL A 8 -12.00 1.54 12.79
C VAL A 8 -11.30 0.19 12.91
N LEU A 9 -10.03 0.14 12.51
CA LEU A 9 -9.19 -1.05 12.53
C LEU A 9 -7.71 -0.70 12.67
N GLY A 10 -6.92 -1.69 13.10
CA GLY A 10 -5.47 -1.68 13.04
C GLY A 10 -4.95 -2.65 11.97
N ILE A 11 -3.78 -2.34 11.42
CA ILE A 11 -3.03 -3.22 10.53
C ILE A 11 -1.64 -3.41 11.14
N LYS A 12 -1.14 -4.64 11.14
CA LYS A 12 0.26 -4.94 11.44
C LYS A 12 0.87 -5.61 10.22
N LEU A 13 1.83 -4.92 9.61
CA LEU A 13 2.45 -5.32 8.37
C LEU A 13 3.78 -6.05 8.62
N LYS A 14 4.00 -7.14 7.89
CA LYS A 14 5.28 -7.86 7.80
C LYS A 14 5.61 -8.09 6.34
N THR A 15 6.85 -7.81 5.96
CA THR A 15 7.35 -7.91 4.60
C THR A 15 8.68 -8.66 4.60
N SER A 16 8.97 -9.33 3.49
CA SER A 16 10.28 -9.92 3.23
C SER A 16 10.53 -10.04 1.74
N PHE A 17 11.80 -9.96 1.33
CA PHE A 17 12.20 -10.14 -0.07
C PHE A 17 13.18 -11.30 -0.23
N ALA A 18 12.85 -12.23 -1.12
CA ALA A 18 13.70 -13.35 -1.50
C ALA A 18 14.50 -13.02 -2.76
N ALA A 19 15.80 -12.71 -2.60
CA ALA A 19 16.66 -12.28 -3.70
C ALA A 19 16.85 -13.36 -4.81
N THR A 20 16.77 -14.65 -4.46
CA THR A 20 17.01 -15.76 -5.39
C THR A 20 15.99 -15.83 -6.52
N ASN A 21 14.72 -15.55 -6.23
CA ASN A 21 13.62 -15.59 -7.20
C ASN A 21 12.93 -14.23 -7.37
N ARG A 22 13.45 -13.18 -6.71
CA ARG A 22 12.89 -11.83 -6.65
C ARG A 22 11.41 -11.79 -6.29
N VAL A 23 11.02 -12.55 -5.28
CA VAL A 23 9.65 -12.54 -4.74
C VAL A 23 9.61 -11.74 -3.45
N ALA A 24 8.67 -10.81 -3.37
CA ALA A 24 8.28 -10.16 -2.13
C ALA A 24 7.08 -10.90 -1.53
N SER A 25 7.18 -11.21 -0.24
CA SER A 25 6.11 -11.79 0.57
C SER A 25 5.61 -10.78 1.58
N ILE A 26 4.29 -10.61 1.64
CA ILE A 26 3.60 -9.56 2.39
C ILE A 26 2.52 -10.21 3.24
N SER A 27 2.54 -9.94 4.55
CA SER A 27 1.53 -10.41 5.50
C SER A 27 0.96 -9.22 6.27
N ALA A 28 -0.35 -9.02 6.12
CA ALA A 28 -1.09 -7.99 6.83
C ALA A 28 -2.01 -8.66 7.86
N ASP A 29 -1.76 -8.41 9.14
CA ASP A 29 -2.61 -8.81 10.25
C ASP A 29 -3.56 -7.65 10.59
N LEU A 30 -4.86 -7.86 10.46
CA LEU A 30 -5.91 -6.85 10.70
C LEU A 30 -6.64 -7.16 12.00
N GLU A 31 -7.02 -6.12 12.74
CA GLU A 31 -7.89 -6.22 13.92
C GLU A 31 -8.91 -5.08 13.91
N TYR A 32 -10.20 -5.41 13.98
CA TYR A 32 -11.28 -4.43 13.97
C TYR A 32 -11.63 -3.95 15.37
N PHE A 33 -11.66 -2.63 15.57
CA PHE A 33 -12.06 -2.00 16.83
C PHE A 33 -13.47 -1.41 16.76
N GLN A 34 -14.02 -1.26 15.56
CA GLN A 34 -15.40 -0.90 15.28
C GLN A 34 -16.01 -1.90 14.27
N PRO A 35 -17.34 -2.01 14.15
CA PRO A 35 -17.96 -2.86 13.13
C PRO A 35 -17.54 -2.43 11.71
N GLY A 36 -17.20 -3.41 10.87
CA GLY A 36 -16.93 -3.19 9.44
C GLY A 36 -18.01 -3.80 8.53
N THR A 37 -17.92 -3.49 7.24
CA THR A 37 -18.91 -3.91 6.24
C THR A 37 -18.29 -4.81 5.17
N ALA A 38 -19.16 -5.33 4.29
CA ALA A 38 -18.74 -6.08 3.11
C ALA A 38 -17.99 -5.20 2.08
N ASP A 39 -18.08 -3.88 2.19
CA ASP A 39 -17.42 -2.95 1.28
C ASP A 39 -15.96 -2.69 1.65
N HIS A 40 -15.50 -3.17 2.81
CA HIS A 40 -14.11 -3.01 3.21
C HIS A 40 -13.19 -3.90 2.36
N GLN A 41 -12.27 -3.27 1.64
CA GLN A 41 -11.29 -3.92 0.77
C GLN A 41 -9.87 -3.60 1.22
N ILE A 42 -9.01 -4.61 1.22
CA ILE A 42 -7.58 -4.44 1.41
C ILE A 42 -6.93 -4.18 0.05
N VAL A 43 -6.08 -3.16 -0.02
CA VAL A 43 -5.23 -2.88 -1.17
C VAL A 43 -3.79 -2.98 -0.74
N VAL A 44 -2.98 -3.58 -1.60
CA VAL A 44 -1.54 -3.70 -1.43
C VAL A 44 -0.87 -3.13 -2.67
N VAL A 45 -0.02 -2.14 -2.51
CA VAL A 45 0.77 -1.55 -3.59
C VAL A 45 2.25 -1.52 -3.24
N ILE A 46 3.07 -1.50 -4.29
CA ILE A 46 4.51 -1.26 -4.18
C ILE A 46 4.81 0.13 -4.72
N THR A 47 5.52 0.91 -3.93
CA THR A 47 6.10 2.19 -4.33
C THR A 47 7.62 2.08 -4.39
N GLU A 48 8.26 2.96 -5.17
CA GLU A 48 9.71 3.07 -5.21
C GLU A 48 10.14 4.53 -5.12
N ASP A 49 11.16 4.75 -4.31
CA ASP A 49 11.78 6.04 -4.05
C ASP A 49 13.06 6.24 -4.86
N SER A 50 13.55 7.48 -4.85
CA SER A 50 14.86 7.85 -5.40
C SER A 50 15.04 7.53 -6.89
N ILE A 51 13.97 7.57 -7.68
CA ILE A 51 14.02 7.40 -9.13
C ILE A 51 14.36 8.75 -9.77
N PHE A 52 15.50 8.84 -10.46
CA PHE A 52 15.89 10.05 -11.16
C PHE A 52 15.31 10.08 -12.57
N SER A 53 14.51 11.10 -12.87
CA SER A 53 13.93 11.30 -14.20
C SER A 53 13.70 12.78 -14.54
N LYS A 54 13.41 13.05 -15.80
CA LYS A 54 13.07 14.40 -16.27
C LYS A 54 11.69 14.79 -15.77
N GLN A 55 11.59 15.93 -15.08
CA GLN A 55 10.32 16.51 -14.59
C GLN A 55 10.15 17.92 -15.15
N ALA A 56 8.97 18.23 -15.68
CA ALA A 56 8.65 19.59 -16.12
C ALA A 56 8.52 20.52 -14.91
N ASP A 57 9.10 21.72 -15.03
CA ASP A 57 9.00 22.82 -14.09
C ASP A 57 8.98 24.13 -14.87
N TYR A 58 7.76 24.65 -15.10
CA TYR A 58 7.54 25.86 -15.89
C TYR A 58 8.03 27.15 -15.22
N THR A 59 8.57 27.07 -14.00
CA THR A 59 9.22 28.20 -13.32
C THR A 59 10.70 28.37 -13.70
N LEU A 60 11.29 27.37 -14.38
CA LEU A 60 12.70 27.36 -14.80
C LEU A 60 12.87 27.67 -16.30
N GLN A 61 14.12 27.94 -16.70
CA GLN A 61 14.55 28.04 -18.09
C GLN A 61 15.86 27.23 -18.28
N PRO A 62 15.86 26.08 -19.00
CA PRO A 62 14.69 25.46 -19.65
C PRO A 62 13.64 25.01 -18.63
N ASP A 63 12.41 24.78 -19.09
CA ASP A 63 11.20 24.50 -18.29
C ASP A 63 11.16 23.09 -17.68
N TYR A 64 12.31 22.54 -17.30
CA TYR A 64 12.42 21.22 -16.72
C TYR A 64 13.66 21.04 -15.85
N VAL A 65 13.58 20.07 -14.94
CA VAL A 65 14.71 19.51 -14.19
C VAL A 65 15.02 18.14 -14.78
N LEU A 66 16.25 17.96 -15.30
CA LEU A 66 16.63 16.72 -16.01
C LEU A 66 16.73 15.50 -15.07
N ASN A 67 17.24 15.70 -13.86
CA ASN A 67 17.48 14.65 -12.86
C ASN A 67 16.68 14.94 -11.58
N TYR A 68 15.37 15.07 -11.72
CA TYR A 68 14.50 15.23 -10.57
C TYR A 68 14.37 13.88 -9.83
N CYS A 69 14.48 13.91 -8.51
CA CYS A 69 14.35 12.74 -7.65
C CYS A 69 12.86 12.50 -7.34
N GLN A 70 12.26 11.55 -8.07
CA GLN A 70 10.90 11.10 -7.85
C GLN A 70 10.83 10.23 -6.60
N LYS A 71 9.80 10.47 -5.78
CA LYS A 71 9.56 9.77 -4.52
C LYS A 71 8.22 9.05 -4.53
N HIS A 72 8.15 7.93 -3.81
CA HIS A 72 6.98 7.08 -3.60
C HIS A 72 6.21 6.79 -4.91
N VAL A 73 6.93 6.53 -6.00
CA VAL A 73 6.33 6.26 -7.31
C VAL A 73 5.61 4.93 -7.27
N LEU A 74 4.31 4.91 -7.52
CA LEU A 74 3.53 3.67 -7.62
C LEU A 74 4.08 2.79 -8.76
N ARG A 75 4.63 1.62 -8.41
CA ARG A 75 5.16 0.64 -9.36
C ARG A 75 4.16 -0.44 -9.71
N LYS A 76 3.39 -0.93 -8.73
CA LYS A 76 2.52 -2.09 -8.90
C LYS A 76 1.40 -2.16 -7.88
N SER A 77 0.20 -2.54 -8.33
CA SER A 77 -0.86 -3.09 -7.47
C SER A 77 -0.67 -4.59 -7.34
N VAL A 78 -0.61 -5.09 -6.11
CA VAL A 78 -0.43 -6.51 -5.78
C VAL A 78 -1.79 -7.20 -5.67
N THR A 79 -2.77 -6.54 -5.06
CA THR A 79 -4.16 -7.01 -5.00
C THR A 79 -4.81 -6.96 -6.38
N SER A 80 -5.74 -7.88 -6.62
CA SER A 80 -6.49 -7.89 -7.88
C SER A 80 -7.39 -6.64 -8.02
N GLY A 81 -7.45 -6.08 -9.23
CA GLY A 81 -8.24 -4.88 -9.52
C GLY A 81 -7.67 -3.58 -8.92
N ILE A 82 -8.39 -2.48 -9.14
CA ILE A 82 -7.99 -1.13 -8.70
C ILE A 82 -8.46 -0.79 -7.28
N TRP A 83 -9.45 -1.53 -6.75
CA TRP A 83 -10.07 -1.29 -5.45
C TRP A 83 -9.68 -2.32 -4.40
N GLY A 84 -8.83 -3.28 -4.76
CA GLY A 84 -8.33 -4.28 -3.84
C GLY A 84 -9.22 -5.52 -3.72
N GLU A 85 -9.06 -6.21 -2.61
CA GLU A 85 -9.71 -7.49 -2.33
C GLU A 85 -10.59 -7.39 -1.10
N GLN A 86 -11.80 -7.96 -1.17
CA GLN A 86 -12.72 -7.96 -0.03
C GLN A 86 -12.12 -8.68 1.18
N ILE A 87 -12.21 -8.04 2.36
CA ILE A 87 -11.69 -8.64 3.59
C ILE A 87 -12.55 -9.82 4.02
N LYS A 88 -13.87 -9.60 4.10
CA LYS A 88 -14.88 -10.58 4.49
C LYS A 88 -16.21 -10.26 3.80
N PRO A 89 -16.99 -11.27 3.36
CA PRO A 89 -18.37 -11.04 2.96
C PRO A 89 -19.25 -10.73 4.18
N GLY A 90 -20.09 -9.71 4.09
CA GLY A 90 -21.04 -9.33 5.14
C GLY A 90 -20.40 -8.51 6.28
N THR A 91 -21.02 -8.55 7.46
CA THR A 91 -20.59 -7.77 8.62
C THR A 91 -19.28 -8.30 9.22
N ILE A 92 -18.37 -7.39 9.53
CA ILE A 92 -17.17 -7.64 10.34
C ILE A 92 -17.46 -7.16 11.75
N PHE A 93 -17.33 -8.04 12.74
CA PHE A 93 -17.63 -7.71 14.13
C PHE A 93 -16.40 -7.13 14.84
N VAL A 94 -16.65 -6.31 15.88
CA VAL A 94 -15.59 -5.79 16.75
C VAL A 94 -14.79 -6.95 17.36
N GLY A 95 -13.46 -6.83 17.32
CA GLY A 95 -12.52 -7.83 17.80
C GLY A 95 -12.19 -8.94 16.80
N GLU A 96 -12.82 -9.00 15.64
CA GLU A 96 -12.42 -9.94 14.59
C GLU A 96 -11.03 -9.62 14.06
N LYS A 97 -10.27 -10.69 13.77
CA LYS A 97 -8.91 -10.62 13.25
C LYS A 97 -8.80 -11.37 11.93
N PHE A 98 -8.01 -10.85 11.01
CA PHE A 98 -7.74 -11.46 9.71
C PHE A 98 -6.26 -11.42 9.42
N THR A 99 -5.75 -12.44 8.75
CA THR A 99 -4.41 -12.40 8.14
C THR A 99 -4.58 -12.52 6.63
N LYS A 100 -4.04 -11.55 5.90
CA LYS A 100 -4.04 -11.53 4.43
C LYS A 100 -2.59 -11.63 3.95
N ASN A 101 -2.31 -12.63 3.12
CA ASN A 101 -0.97 -12.89 2.61
C ASN A 101 -0.95 -12.70 1.10
N PHE A 102 0.12 -12.08 0.62
CA PHE A 102 0.33 -11.82 -0.80
C PHE A 102 1.77 -12.12 -1.16
N ASP A 103 1.96 -12.69 -2.35
CA ASP A 103 3.28 -12.87 -2.94
C ASP A 103 3.30 -12.18 -4.30
N THR A 104 4.41 -11.52 -4.61
CA THR A 104 4.54 -10.82 -5.88
C THR A 104 5.97 -10.78 -6.39
N GLY A 105 6.13 -11.00 -7.70
CA GLY A 105 7.43 -10.82 -8.35
C GLY A 105 7.80 -9.33 -8.43
N ILE A 106 9.06 -9.04 -8.12
CA ILE A 106 9.69 -7.73 -8.22
C ILE A 106 10.55 -7.68 -9.49
N ASP A 107 10.22 -6.73 -10.36
CA ASP A 107 10.94 -6.50 -11.61
C ASP A 107 12.44 -6.26 -11.34
N PRO A 108 13.34 -6.95 -12.06
CA PRO A 108 14.78 -6.75 -11.96
C PRO A 108 15.27 -5.31 -12.15
N ALA A 109 14.51 -4.46 -12.84
CA ALA A 109 14.88 -3.06 -13.08
C ALA A 109 14.66 -2.14 -11.86
N TRP A 110 13.99 -2.61 -10.81
CA TRP A 110 13.66 -1.80 -9.63
C TRP A 110 14.75 -1.94 -8.57
N ASP A 111 15.09 -0.82 -7.92
CA ASP A 111 15.97 -0.84 -6.75
C ASP A 111 15.17 -1.25 -5.52
N VAL A 112 15.31 -2.52 -5.12
CA VAL A 112 14.60 -3.11 -3.99
C VAL A 112 14.93 -2.38 -2.68
N SER A 113 16.12 -1.79 -2.57
CA SER A 113 16.53 -1.01 -1.39
C SER A 113 15.83 0.35 -1.28
N GLN A 114 15.06 0.73 -2.30
CA GLN A 114 14.22 1.92 -2.35
C GLN A 114 12.75 1.56 -2.54
N CYS A 115 12.38 0.28 -2.42
CA CYS A 115 11.01 -0.17 -2.61
C CYS A 115 10.29 -0.36 -1.27
N HIS A 116 9.05 0.10 -1.24
CA HIS A 116 8.19 0.08 -0.07
C HIS A 116 6.88 -0.62 -0.41
N VAL A 117 6.33 -1.35 0.57
CA VAL A 117 4.99 -1.92 0.51
C VAL A 117 4.07 -1.01 1.29
N VAL A 118 3.03 -0.51 0.62
CA VAL A 118 1.95 0.24 1.26
C VAL A 118 0.71 -0.65 1.26
N VAL A 119 0.16 -0.90 2.44
CA VAL A 119 -1.07 -1.66 2.63
C VAL A 119 -2.10 -0.75 3.28
N TYR A 120 -3.29 -0.69 2.68
CA TYR A 120 -4.38 0.07 3.25
C TYR A 120 -5.70 -0.67 3.13
N VAL A 121 -6.63 -0.33 4.03
CA VAL A 121 -8.02 -0.77 3.94
C VAL A 121 -8.87 0.43 3.55
N LEU A 122 -9.66 0.26 2.49
CA LEU A 122 -10.61 1.25 2.03
C LEU A 122 -12.05 0.74 2.17
N ASP A 123 -12.97 1.64 2.49
CA ASP A 123 -14.39 1.42 2.33
C ASP A 123 -14.75 1.67 0.86
N ASN A 124 -15.15 0.64 0.11
CA ASN A 124 -15.39 0.76 -1.32
C ASN A 124 -16.75 1.41 -1.65
N ALA A 125 -17.61 1.67 -0.68
CA ALA A 125 -18.81 2.48 -0.89
C ALA A 125 -18.46 3.97 -0.80
N SER A 126 -17.75 4.40 0.26
CA SER A 126 -17.41 5.81 0.48
C SER A 126 -16.11 6.26 -0.21
N LYS A 127 -15.24 5.31 -0.57
CA LYS A 127 -13.85 5.51 -1.02
C LYS A 127 -12.90 6.06 0.05
N GLU A 128 -13.32 6.06 1.31
CA GLU A 128 -12.48 6.45 2.43
C GLU A 128 -11.40 5.39 2.68
N ILE A 129 -10.17 5.83 2.96
CA ILE A 129 -9.11 4.98 3.48
C ILE A 129 -9.23 4.97 4.99
N LEU A 130 -9.52 3.80 5.56
CA LEU A 130 -9.80 3.60 6.99
C LEU A 130 -8.53 3.41 7.82
N GLN A 131 -7.50 2.80 7.22
CA GLN A 131 -6.21 2.58 7.86
C GLN A 131 -5.14 2.32 6.79
N VAL A 132 -3.91 2.74 7.04
CA VAL A 132 -2.74 2.49 6.18
C VAL A 132 -1.52 2.14 7.01
N GLU A 133 -0.70 1.21 6.51
CA GLU A 133 0.62 0.90 7.01
C GLU A 133 1.61 0.79 5.86
N GLU A 134 2.87 1.12 6.14
CA GLU A 134 3.96 1.02 5.19
C GLU A 134 5.12 0.24 5.81
N ALA A 135 5.76 -0.61 5.02
CA ALA A 135 7.00 -1.27 5.41
C ALA A 135 7.97 -1.34 4.24
N HIS A 136 9.24 -1.20 4.55
CA HIS A 136 10.32 -1.48 3.60
C HIS A 136 10.50 -2.99 3.41
N PHE A 137 11.11 -3.41 2.30
CA PHE A 137 11.58 -4.79 2.14
C PHE A 137 12.77 -5.13 3.04
#